data_AF-A0A447N3L2-F1
#
_entry.id   AF-A0A447N3L2-F1
#
_cell.length_a   1.000
_cell.length_b   1.000
_cell.length_c   1.000
_cell.angle_alpha   90.00
_cell.angle_beta   90.00
_cell.angle_gamma   90.00
#
_symmetry.space_group_name_H-M   'P 1'
#
loop_
_entity.id
_entity.type
_entity.pdbx_description
1 polymer ?
#
loop_
_entity_poly.entity_id
_entity_poly.type
_entity_poly.pdbx_seq_one_letter_code
_entity_poly.pdbx_strand_id
1 'polypeptide(L)'
;MEKLKIQVGPKTAPLTDEVLDYDAVMESLDHFMDWLAVQYISALNIIHYMHDKYSYEASLMALHDRDVYRTMACGIAGLSVAADSLSAIRYAQVKPIRDENGLAIDFAIEGEYPQYGNNDERVDSIACDLVKRFMQKISVLPTYRNAVPTQSILTITSNVVYGQKTGNTPDGRRAGTPFAPGANPMHGRDRKGAVASLTSVAKLPFTYAKGRYFVHLLDCACGARERRCGAENQSCRPAGRLFPS
;
A
#
# COMPACT_ATOMS: atom_id res chain seq x y z
N MET A 1 -7.33 -8.72 -16.72
CA MET A 1 -7.68 -7.73 -15.68
C MET A 1 -9.12 -7.96 -15.27
N GLU A 2 -9.37 -8.09 -13.97
CA GLU A 2 -10.62 -8.54 -13.34
C GLU A 2 -11.84 -7.69 -13.69
N LYS A 3 -11.69 -6.36 -13.85
CA LYS A 3 -12.83 -5.47 -14.20
C LYS A 3 -13.06 -5.32 -15.70
N LEU A 4 -11.99 -5.22 -16.49
CA LEU A 4 -12.06 -4.93 -17.92
C LEU A 4 -12.16 -6.18 -18.79
N LYS A 5 -11.92 -7.38 -18.24
CA LYS A 5 -11.88 -8.67 -18.95
C LYS A 5 -10.94 -8.69 -20.17
N ILE A 6 -9.90 -7.85 -20.16
CA ILE A 6 -8.84 -7.84 -21.18
C ILE A 6 -7.52 -8.39 -20.63
N GLN A 7 -6.68 -8.93 -21.51
CA GLN A 7 -5.31 -9.32 -21.18
C GLN A 7 -4.44 -8.05 -21.04
N VAL A 8 -3.76 -7.88 -19.91
CA VAL A 8 -2.90 -6.70 -19.62
C VAL A 8 -1.47 -7.13 -19.35
N GLY A 9 -1.27 -8.02 -18.37
CA GLY A 9 0.03 -8.63 -18.10
C GLY A 9 0.39 -9.75 -19.09
N PRO A 10 1.53 -10.42 -18.90
CA PRO A 10 1.89 -11.61 -19.67
C PRO A 10 0.81 -12.68 -19.56
N LYS A 11 0.60 -13.45 -20.62
CA LYS A 11 -0.35 -14.56 -20.62
C LYS A 11 0.24 -15.72 -19.83
N THR A 12 -0.29 -15.95 -18.64
CA THR A 12 0.06 -17.07 -17.75
C THR A 12 -1.14 -18.00 -17.55
N ALA A 13 -0.89 -19.22 -17.10
CA ALA A 13 -1.97 -20.13 -16.71
C ALA A 13 -2.69 -19.57 -15.46
N PRO A 14 -4.03 -19.51 -15.44
CA PRO A 14 -4.77 -19.05 -14.27
C PRO A 14 -4.66 -20.08 -13.13
N LEU A 15 -4.73 -19.60 -11.88
CA LEU A 15 -4.83 -20.47 -10.72
C LEU A 15 -6.24 -21.07 -10.64
N THR A 16 -6.34 -22.39 -10.87
CA THR A 16 -7.62 -23.11 -10.96
C THR A 16 -8.06 -23.76 -9.65
N ASP A 17 -7.24 -23.70 -8.61
CA ASP A 17 -7.51 -24.37 -7.33
C ASP A 17 -8.77 -23.85 -6.64
N GLU A 18 -9.51 -24.74 -6.00
CA GLU A 18 -10.72 -24.39 -5.24
C GLU A 18 -10.38 -23.52 -4.02
N VAL A 19 -9.26 -23.81 -3.38
CA VAL A 19 -8.67 -23.05 -2.27
C VAL A 19 -7.31 -22.53 -2.74
N LEU A 20 -7.05 -21.25 -2.52
CA LEU A 20 -5.77 -20.65 -2.89
C LEU A 20 -4.64 -21.20 -2.02
N ASP A 21 -3.58 -21.66 -2.69
CA ASP A 21 -2.32 -22.00 -2.05
C ASP A 21 -1.38 -20.78 -1.98
N TYR A 22 -0.72 -20.59 -0.84
CA TYR A 22 0.14 -19.43 -0.61
C TYR A 22 1.36 -19.42 -1.53
N ASP A 23 2.04 -20.56 -1.67
CA ASP A 23 3.29 -20.63 -2.43
C ASP A 23 3.02 -20.44 -3.93
N ALA A 24 1.95 -21.06 -4.46
CA ALA A 24 1.53 -20.88 -5.84
C ALA A 24 1.11 -19.43 -6.16
N VAL A 25 0.36 -18.78 -5.25
CA VAL A 25 0.00 -17.36 -5.40
C VAL A 25 1.22 -16.46 -5.33
N MET A 26 2.14 -16.73 -4.40
CA MET A 26 3.34 -15.92 -4.22
C MET A 26 4.30 -16.05 -5.40
N GLU A 27 4.47 -17.25 -5.96
CA GLU A 27 5.26 -17.47 -7.17
C GLU A 27 4.68 -16.71 -8.37
N SER A 28 3.37 -16.80 -8.56
CA SER A 28 2.66 -16.05 -9.59
C SER A 28 2.82 -14.53 -9.39
N LEU A 29 2.64 -14.04 -8.15
CA LEU A 29 2.82 -12.64 -7.82
C LEU A 29 4.25 -12.17 -8.10
N ASP A 30 5.27 -12.97 -7.74
CA ASP A 30 6.67 -12.65 -7.97
C ASP A 30 7.00 -12.51 -9.46
N HIS A 31 6.44 -13.39 -10.30
CA HIS A 31 6.53 -13.30 -11.75
C HIS A 31 5.88 -12.01 -12.30
N PHE A 32 4.67 -11.66 -11.82
CA PHE A 32 4.01 -10.43 -12.23
C PHE A 32 4.73 -9.17 -11.73
N MET A 33 5.41 -9.24 -10.57
CA MET A 33 6.25 -8.15 -10.08
C MET A 33 7.45 -7.89 -10.98
N ASP A 34 8.06 -8.92 -11.60
CA ASP A 34 9.14 -8.73 -12.57
C ASP A 34 8.65 -7.98 -13.81
N TRP A 35 7.52 -8.43 -14.36
CA TRP A 35 6.89 -7.76 -15.49
C TRP A 35 6.56 -6.29 -15.15
N LEU A 36 5.95 -6.06 -13.99
CA LEU A 36 5.57 -4.72 -13.55
C LEU A 36 6.79 -3.80 -13.39
N ALA A 37 7.88 -4.30 -12.80
CA ALA A 37 9.12 -3.55 -12.62
C ALA A 37 9.69 -3.07 -13.97
N VAL A 38 9.72 -3.95 -14.98
CA VAL A 38 10.20 -3.62 -16.33
C VAL A 38 9.33 -2.54 -16.98
N GLN A 39 8.00 -2.70 -16.94
CA GLN A 39 7.09 -1.70 -17.52
C GLN A 39 7.22 -0.35 -16.81
N TYR A 40 7.36 -0.37 -15.49
CA TYR A 40 7.43 0.84 -14.68
C TYR A 40 8.72 1.62 -14.94
N ILE A 41 9.89 0.97 -14.88
CA ILE A 41 11.17 1.64 -15.17
C ILE A 41 11.24 2.11 -16.63
N SER A 42 10.72 1.33 -17.58
CA SER A 42 10.67 1.75 -18.99
C SER A 42 9.86 3.02 -19.18
N ALA A 43 8.68 3.10 -18.53
CA ALA A 43 7.85 4.29 -18.58
C ALA A 43 8.56 5.51 -17.96
N LEU A 44 9.17 5.34 -16.78
CA LEU A 44 9.90 6.43 -16.12
C LEU A 44 11.12 6.91 -16.91
N ASN A 45 11.85 6.00 -17.55
CA ASN A 45 12.96 6.36 -18.42
C ASN A 45 12.52 7.27 -19.57
N ILE A 46 11.38 6.95 -20.21
CA ILE A 46 10.81 7.77 -21.27
C ILE A 46 10.37 9.12 -20.71
N ILE A 47 9.64 9.12 -19.59
CA ILE A 47 9.15 10.35 -18.94
C ILE A 47 10.32 11.29 -18.64
N HIS A 48 11.36 10.81 -17.95
CA HIS A 48 12.48 11.66 -17.55
C HIS A 48 13.35 12.08 -18.73
N TYR A 49 13.54 11.23 -19.75
CA TYR A 49 14.21 11.64 -20.98
C TYR A 49 13.48 12.80 -21.66
N MET A 50 12.15 12.69 -21.80
CA MET A 50 11.34 13.72 -22.44
C MET A 50 11.23 14.98 -21.57
N HIS A 51 11.17 14.84 -20.25
CA HIS A 51 11.15 15.97 -19.33
C HIS A 51 12.44 16.79 -19.40
N ASP A 52 13.61 16.12 -19.34
CA ASP A 52 14.91 16.78 -19.51
C ASP A 52 15.02 17.47 -20.88
N LYS A 53 14.47 16.88 -21.93
CA LYS A 53 14.58 17.42 -23.30
C LYS A 53 13.65 18.61 -23.55
N TYR A 54 12.41 18.55 -23.06
CA TYR A 54 11.36 19.49 -23.45
C TYR A 54 10.94 20.46 -22.33
N SER A 55 11.29 20.15 -21.08
CA SER A 55 10.89 20.94 -19.91
C SER A 55 11.97 20.94 -18.83
N TYR A 56 13.22 21.16 -19.22
CA TYR A 56 14.33 21.26 -18.27
C TYR A 56 14.13 22.42 -17.30
N GLU A 57 14.13 22.13 -16.00
CA GLU A 57 13.87 23.08 -14.92
C GLU A 57 15.09 23.99 -14.63
N ALA A 58 15.52 24.77 -15.63
CA ALA A 58 16.75 25.55 -15.59
C ALA A 58 16.87 26.46 -14.36
N SER A 59 15.79 27.14 -13.95
CA SER A 59 15.81 28.02 -12.78
C SER A 59 16.03 27.28 -11.46
N LEU A 60 15.53 26.06 -11.34
CA LEU A 60 15.77 25.20 -10.17
C LEU A 60 17.19 24.63 -10.22
N MET A 61 17.61 24.15 -11.39
CA MET A 61 18.92 23.53 -11.58
C MET A 61 20.09 24.52 -11.47
N ALA A 62 19.86 25.81 -11.75
CA ALA A 62 20.85 26.87 -11.56
C ALA A 62 21.23 27.08 -10.07
N LEU A 63 20.41 26.59 -9.15
CA LEU A 63 20.63 26.69 -7.71
C LEU A 63 21.23 25.41 -7.10
N HIS A 64 21.67 24.48 -7.95
CA HIS A 64 22.31 23.24 -7.52
C HIS A 64 23.80 23.24 -7.90
N ASP A 65 24.57 22.38 -7.23
CA ASP A 65 25.92 22.04 -7.66
C ASP A 65 25.91 21.51 -9.11
N ARG A 66 27.06 21.62 -9.79
CA ARG A 66 27.23 21.18 -11.18
C ARG A 66 26.73 19.75 -11.41
N ASP A 67 27.09 18.83 -10.51
CA ASP A 67 26.78 17.40 -10.63
C ASP A 67 25.73 16.98 -9.60
N VAL A 68 24.46 16.96 -10.03
CA VAL A 68 23.34 16.58 -9.15
C VAL A 68 23.17 15.06 -9.10
N TYR A 69 23.17 14.51 -7.89
CA TYR A 69 22.80 13.12 -7.64
C TYR A 69 21.31 12.89 -7.94
N ARG A 70 21.00 11.89 -8.77
CA ARG A 70 19.63 11.59 -9.22
C ARG A 70 19.18 10.23 -8.73
N THR A 71 17.93 10.16 -8.29
CA THR A 71 17.27 8.90 -7.97
C THR A 71 16.06 8.69 -8.87
N MET A 72 15.78 7.44 -9.20
CA MET A 72 14.58 7.03 -9.92
C MET A 72 13.55 6.56 -8.89
N ALA A 73 12.69 7.46 -8.44
CA ALA A 73 11.73 7.19 -7.36
C ALA A 73 10.52 6.41 -7.88
N CYS A 74 10.39 5.15 -7.45
CA CYS A 74 9.27 4.27 -7.75
C CYS A 74 8.33 4.18 -6.53
N GLY A 75 7.04 4.42 -6.73
CA GLY A 75 6.03 4.32 -5.67
C GLY A 75 5.32 2.98 -5.68
N ILE A 76 5.13 2.38 -4.50
CA ILE A 76 4.20 1.26 -4.32
C ILE A 76 2.95 1.71 -3.58
N ALA A 77 1.80 1.17 -3.98
CA ALA A 77 0.49 1.49 -3.44
C ALA A 77 -0.22 0.19 -2.99
N GLY A 78 -1.03 0.29 -1.93
CA GLY A 78 -1.82 -0.85 -1.46
C GLY A 78 -1.01 -1.95 -0.77
N LEU A 79 0.13 -1.61 -0.14
CA LEU A 79 0.99 -2.57 0.56
C LEU A 79 0.20 -3.41 1.59
N SER A 80 -0.61 -2.77 2.43
CA SER A 80 -1.40 -3.46 3.45
C SER A 80 -2.48 -4.37 2.85
N VAL A 81 -3.09 -3.98 1.73
CA VAL A 81 -4.04 -4.84 1.00
C VAL A 81 -3.35 -6.10 0.49
N ALA A 82 -2.16 -5.96 -0.11
CA ALA A 82 -1.39 -7.10 -0.61
C ALA A 82 -0.91 -8.00 0.54
N ALA A 83 -0.36 -7.42 1.61
CA ALA A 83 0.10 -8.17 2.78
C ALA A 83 -1.04 -8.92 3.48
N ASP A 84 -2.17 -8.26 3.72
CA ASP A 84 -3.35 -8.89 4.33
C ASP A 84 -3.96 -9.96 3.42
N SER A 85 -3.90 -9.78 2.09
CA SER A 85 -4.40 -10.78 1.13
C SER A 85 -3.58 -12.05 1.18
N LEU A 86 -2.25 -11.90 1.18
CA LEU A 86 -1.31 -13.01 1.34
C LEU A 86 -1.44 -13.66 2.73
N SER A 87 -1.69 -12.88 3.77
CA SER A 87 -1.97 -13.38 5.12
C SER A 87 -3.26 -14.20 5.17
N ALA A 88 -4.34 -13.73 4.54
CA ALA A 88 -5.60 -14.46 4.46
C ALA A 88 -5.42 -15.80 3.74
N ILE A 89 -4.68 -15.82 2.63
CA ILE A 89 -4.38 -17.07 1.89
C ILE A 89 -3.52 -18.03 2.72
N ARG A 90 -2.60 -17.52 3.54
CA ARG A 90 -1.68 -18.36 4.34
C ARG A 90 -2.31 -18.92 5.61
N TYR A 91 -3.19 -18.16 6.26
CA TYR A 91 -3.66 -18.46 7.62
C TYR A 91 -5.17 -18.74 7.71
N ALA A 92 -5.92 -18.50 6.63
CA ALA A 92 -7.33 -18.85 6.50
C ALA A 92 -7.55 -19.64 5.19
N GLN A 93 -8.77 -20.14 4.98
CA GLN A 93 -9.14 -20.76 3.70
C GLN A 93 -9.78 -19.73 2.79
N VAL A 94 -9.11 -19.40 1.68
CA VAL A 94 -9.62 -18.45 0.69
C VAL A 94 -10.06 -19.19 -0.57
N LYS A 95 -11.37 -19.14 -0.87
CA LYS A 95 -11.99 -19.76 -2.03
C LYS A 95 -12.34 -18.71 -3.08
N PRO A 96 -11.72 -18.71 -4.28
CA PRO A 96 -12.05 -17.77 -5.33
C PRO A 96 -13.41 -18.07 -5.96
N ILE A 97 -14.27 -17.06 -6.01
CA ILE A 97 -15.55 -17.08 -6.72
C ILE A 97 -15.28 -16.62 -8.15
N ARG A 98 -15.54 -17.51 -9.11
CA ARG A 98 -15.19 -17.32 -10.52
C ARG A 98 -16.42 -17.03 -11.38
N ASP A 99 -16.23 -16.25 -12.44
CA ASP A 99 -17.25 -16.05 -13.46
C ASP A 99 -17.27 -17.20 -14.48
N GLU A 100 -18.16 -17.10 -15.48
CA GLU A 100 -18.31 -18.07 -16.58
C GLU A 100 -17.02 -18.28 -17.41
N ASN A 101 -16.07 -17.35 -17.35
CA ASN A 101 -14.78 -17.43 -18.05
C ASN A 101 -13.65 -17.95 -17.15
N GLY A 102 -13.97 -18.38 -15.92
CA GLY A 102 -13.01 -18.85 -14.93
C GLY A 102 -12.22 -17.74 -14.23
N LEU A 103 -12.61 -16.47 -14.40
CA LEU A 103 -11.93 -15.33 -13.80
C LEU A 103 -12.39 -15.14 -12.34
N ALA A 104 -11.44 -15.09 -11.40
CA ALA A 104 -11.75 -14.79 -10.00
C ALA A 104 -12.25 -13.34 -9.86
N ILE A 105 -13.53 -13.19 -9.49
CA ILE A 105 -14.20 -11.90 -9.33
C ILE A 105 -14.52 -11.57 -7.87
N ASP A 106 -14.53 -12.57 -7.00
CA ASP A 106 -14.75 -12.41 -5.55
C ASP A 106 -14.05 -13.53 -4.77
N PHE A 107 -13.99 -13.43 -3.44
CA PHE A 107 -13.31 -14.40 -2.57
C PHE A 107 -14.13 -14.65 -1.30
N ALA A 108 -14.37 -15.93 -0.99
CA ALA A 108 -14.94 -16.35 0.29
C ALA A 108 -13.79 -16.72 1.24
N ILE A 109 -13.81 -16.19 2.46
CA ILE A 109 -12.78 -16.43 3.47
C ILE A 109 -13.42 -17.20 4.62
N GLU A 110 -12.90 -18.38 4.92
CA GLU A 110 -13.27 -19.19 6.08
C GLU A 110 -12.11 -19.21 7.09
N GLY A 111 -12.34 -18.63 8.27
CA GLY A 111 -11.35 -18.50 9.34
C GLY A 111 -10.84 -17.06 9.55
N GLU A 112 -10.18 -16.86 10.67
CA GLU A 112 -9.52 -15.59 11.02
C GLU A 112 -8.07 -15.59 10.54
N TYR A 113 -7.56 -14.42 10.11
CA TYR A 113 -6.17 -14.26 9.68
C TYR A 113 -5.54 -13.00 10.30
N PRO A 114 -4.21 -12.96 10.51
CA PRO A 114 -3.56 -11.80 11.08
C PRO A 114 -3.55 -10.62 10.09
N GLN A 115 -3.90 -9.43 10.57
CA GLN A 115 -3.97 -8.22 9.77
C GLN A 115 -2.83 -7.27 10.14
N TYR A 116 -2.20 -6.67 9.13
CA TYR A 116 -1.08 -5.73 9.25
C TYR A 116 -1.48 -4.52 10.10
N GLY A 117 -0.57 -4.04 10.95
CA GLY A 117 -0.84 -2.93 11.89
C GLY A 117 -1.14 -3.35 13.32
N ASN A 118 -0.97 -4.63 13.66
CA ASN A 118 -1.27 -5.17 15.00
C ASN A 118 -0.03 -5.75 15.70
N ASN A 119 1.17 -5.38 15.25
CA ASN A 119 2.45 -5.93 15.69
C ASN A 119 2.45 -7.47 15.68
N ASP A 120 1.96 -8.07 14.60
CA ASP A 120 1.92 -9.51 14.40
C ASP A 120 2.94 -9.89 13.33
N GLU A 121 4.00 -10.57 13.75
CA GLU A 121 5.14 -10.89 12.88
C GLU A 121 4.74 -11.70 11.65
N ARG A 122 3.66 -12.48 11.74
CA ARG A 122 3.19 -13.34 10.64
C ARG A 122 2.79 -12.55 9.39
N VAL A 123 2.19 -11.38 9.57
CA VAL A 123 1.76 -10.51 8.46
C VAL A 123 2.71 -9.34 8.25
N ASP A 124 3.35 -8.83 9.31
CA ASP A 124 4.37 -7.78 9.21
C ASP A 124 5.56 -8.25 8.38
N SER A 125 5.99 -9.51 8.54
CA SER A 125 7.09 -10.09 7.74
C SER A 125 6.74 -10.21 6.26
N ILE A 126 5.48 -10.52 5.92
CA ILE A 126 4.98 -10.52 4.54
C ILE A 126 5.08 -9.12 3.93
N ALA A 127 4.65 -8.09 4.67
CA ALA A 127 4.76 -6.71 4.21
C ALA A 127 6.23 -6.30 3.98
N CYS A 128 7.14 -6.67 4.89
CA CYS A 128 8.57 -6.42 4.76
C CYS A 128 9.19 -7.13 3.54
N ASP A 129 8.78 -8.37 3.28
CA ASP A 129 9.24 -9.18 2.15
C ASP A 129 8.81 -8.56 0.82
N LEU A 130 7.55 -8.13 0.69
CA LEU A 130 7.06 -7.44 -0.52
C LEU A 130 7.86 -6.16 -0.83
N VAL A 131 8.16 -5.36 0.20
CA VAL A 131 8.98 -4.15 0.06
C VAL A 131 10.38 -4.48 -0.45
N LYS A 132 11.01 -5.52 0.12
CA LYS A 132 12.35 -5.96 -0.26
C LYS A 132 12.38 -6.51 -1.69
N ARG A 133 11.44 -7.40 -2.04
CA ARG A 133 11.36 -8.04 -3.35
C ARG A 133 11.21 -7.03 -4.47
N PHE A 134 10.28 -6.09 -4.33
CA PHE A 134 10.06 -5.11 -5.40
C PHE A 134 11.26 -4.19 -5.58
N MET A 135 11.91 -3.77 -4.49
CA MET A 135 13.13 -2.97 -4.56
C MET A 135 14.27 -3.74 -5.26
N GLN A 136 14.44 -5.03 -4.96
CA GLN A 136 15.45 -5.87 -5.62
C GLN A 136 15.20 -5.94 -7.14
N LYS A 137 13.95 -6.12 -7.56
CA LYS A 137 13.56 -6.18 -8.98
C LYS A 137 13.83 -4.87 -9.72
N ILE A 138 13.48 -3.71 -9.14
CA ILE A 138 13.75 -2.42 -9.81
C ILE A 138 15.23 -2.02 -9.76
N SER A 139 16.00 -2.49 -8.77
CA SER A 139 17.40 -2.08 -8.57
C SER A 139 18.35 -2.56 -9.66
N VAL A 140 18.00 -3.64 -10.36
CA VAL A 140 18.83 -4.24 -11.42
C VAL A 140 18.51 -3.70 -12.82
N LEU A 141 17.46 -2.88 -12.95
CA LEU A 141 17.01 -2.36 -14.23
C LEU A 141 17.77 -1.08 -14.61
N PRO A 142 18.18 -0.92 -15.88
CA PRO A 142 18.89 0.27 -16.33
C PRO A 142 17.97 1.49 -16.31
N THR A 143 18.50 2.61 -15.82
CA THR A 143 17.77 3.87 -15.68
C THR A 143 18.39 4.99 -16.50
N TYR A 144 17.54 5.90 -16.98
CA TYR A 144 17.97 7.11 -17.67
C TYR A 144 18.91 7.94 -16.78
N ARG A 145 20.03 8.39 -17.37
CA ARG A 145 21.15 9.10 -16.69
C ARG A 145 21.71 8.36 -15.47
N ASN A 146 21.62 7.03 -15.44
CA ASN A 146 22.08 6.20 -14.32
C ASN A 146 21.48 6.63 -12.97
N ALA A 147 20.25 7.16 -12.97
CA ALA A 147 19.56 7.56 -11.75
C ALA A 147 19.36 6.34 -10.84
N VAL A 148 19.76 6.44 -9.57
CA VAL A 148 19.74 5.29 -8.65
C VAL A 148 18.29 4.93 -8.31
N PRO A 149 17.82 3.71 -8.61
CA PRO A 149 16.47 3.29 -8.25
C PRO A 149 16.22 3.42 -6.75
N THR A 150 15.10 4.01 -6.37
CA THR A 150 14.63 4.07 -4.99
C THR A 150 13.14 3.74 -4.94
N GLN A 151 12.68 3.22 -3.81
CA GLN A 151 11.28 2.90 -3.60
C GLN A 151 10.67 3.79 -2.52
N SER A 152 9.41 4.16 -2.69
CA SER A 152 8.59 4.84 -1.69
C SER A 152 7.28 4.10 -1.48
N ILE A 153 6.76 4.16 -0.25
CA ILE A 153 5.42 3.63 0.07
C ILE A 153 4.51 4.83 0.27
N LEU A 154 4.03 5.36 -0.85
CA LEU A 154 3.35 6.64 -0.92
C LEU A 154 2.27 6.56 -2.01
N THR A 155 1.07 6.99 -1.66
CA THR A 155 -0.09 6.94 -2.55
C THR A 155 -0.72 8.29 -2.84
N ILE A 156 -0.54 9.31 -1.99
CA ILE A 156 -1.28 10.59 -2.07
C ILE A 156 -2.79 10.32 -2.26
N THR A 157 -3.41 10.74 -3.37
CA THR A 157 -4.82 10.46 -3.73
C THR A 157 -5.00 9.21 -4.59
N SER A 158 -3.90 8.58 -5.04
CA SER A 158 -3.93 7.37 -5.86
C SER A 158 -4.50 6.17 -5.12
N ASN A 159 -4.55 6.17 -3.78
CA ASN A 159 -5.21 5.11 -3.02
C ASN A 159 -6.71 5.00 -3.33
N VAL A 160 -7.38 6.13 -3.61
CA VAL A 160 -8.78 6.18 -4.04
C VAL A 160 -8.91 5.73 -5.49
N VAL A 161 -8.06 6.26 -6.38
CA VAL A 161 -8.11 5.95 -7.82
C VAL A 161 -7.82 4.47 -8.08
N TYR A 162 -6.79 3.92 -7.43
CA TYR A 162 -6.49 2.49 -7.53
C TYR A 162 -7.57 1.63 -6.88
N GLY A 163 -8.08 2.02 -5.70
CA GLY A 163 -9.19 1.31 -5.05
C GLY A 163 -10.43 1.20 -5.95
N GLN A 164 -10.80 2.30 -6.61
CA GLN A 164 -11.90 2.35 -7.59
C GLN A 164 -11.69 1.43 -8.79
N LYS A 165 -10.44 1.31 -9.26
CA LYS A 165 -10.06 0.51 -10.43
C LYS A 165 -9.75 -0.95 -10.10
N THR A 166 -9.70 -1.33 -8.82
CA THR A 166 -9.40 -2.69 -8.35
C THR A 166 -10.67 -3.42 -7.91
N GLY A 167 -10.83 -4.67 -8.33
CA GLY A 167 -11.91 -5.59 -7.94
C GLY A 167 -11.87 -6.01 -6.48
N ASN A 168 -12.57 -7.08 -6.10
CA ASN A 168 -12.47 -7.66 -4.75
C ASN A 168 -11.07 -8.26 -4.56
N THR A 169 -10.51 -8.19 -3.34
CA THR A 169 -9.19 -8.76 -3.02
C THR A 169 -9.27 -9.84 -1.93
N PRO A 170 -8.30 -10.79 -1.87
CA PRO A 170 -8.33 -11.93 -0.94
C PRO A 170 -8.34 -11.56 0.55
N ASP A 171 -8.00 -10.33 0.91
CA ASP A 171 -8.14 -9.78 2.26
C ASP A 171 -9.60 -9.40 2.63
N GLY A 172 -10.55 -9.64 1.73
CA GLY A 172 -11.96 -9.29 1.91
C GLY A 172 -12.28 -7.82 1.64
N ARG A 173 -11.32 -7.01 1.16
CA ARG A 173 -11.63 -5.64 0.73
C ARG A 173 -12.51 -5.72 -0.53
N ARG A 174 -13.63 -4.98 -0.49
CA ARG A 174 -14.61 -4.95 -1.58
C ARG A 174 -14.13 -4.11 -2.76
N ALA A 175 -14.58 -4.48 -3.95
CA ALA A 175 -14.33 -3.75 -5.18
C ALA A 175 -14.71 -2.28 -5.04
N GLY A 176 -13.83 -1.39 -5.49
CA GLY A 176 -14.05 0.05 -5.42
C GLY A 176 -13.66 0.72 -4.10
N THR A 177 -13.46 -0.04 -3.01
CA THR A 177 -13.04 0.53 -1.72
C THR A 177 -11.60 1.08 -1.81
N PRO A 178 -11.32 2.30 -1.33
CA PRO A 178 -9.97 2.87 -1.32
C PRO A 178 -8.94 1.99 -0.61
N PHE A 179 -7.70 2.03 -1.08
CA PHE A 179 -6.57 1.47 -0.34
C PHE A 179 -6.23 2.34 0.88
N ALA A 180 -5.46 1.77 1.81
CA ALA A 180 -4.82 2.53 2.87
C ALA A 180 -3.88 3.60 2.28
N PRO A 181 -3.78 4.78 2.91
CA PRO A 181 -2.84 5.80 2.47
C PRO A 181 -1.40 5.40 2.85
N GLY A 182 -0.51 5.39 1.87
CA GLY A 182 0.92 5.09 2.07
C GLY A 182 1.16 3.70 2.70
N ALA A 183 1.89 3.67 3.81
CA ALA A 183 2.28 2.47 4.54
C ALA A 183 1.30 2.10 5.66
N ASN A 184 0.13 2.75 5.72
CA ASN A 184 -0.84 2.50 6.78
C ASN A 184 -1.47 1.10 6.70
N PRO A 185 -1.90 0.56 7.85
CA PRO A 185 -2.90 -0.49 7.92
C PRO A 185 -4.18 -0.11 7.15
N MET A 186 -4.89 -1.12 6.66
CA MET A 186 -6.22 -0.92 6.08
C MET A 186 -7.20 -0.41 7.14
N HIS A 187 -8.13 0.46 6.70
CA HIS A 187 -9.07 1.15 7.60
C HIS A 187 -9.79 0.18 8.54
N GLY A 188 -9.61 0.38 9.86
CA GLY A 188 -10.27 -0.42 10.91
C GLY A 188 -9.66 -1.81 11.16
N ARG A 189 -8.50 -2.11 10.57
CA ARG A 189 -7.79 -3.38 10.79
C ARG A 189 -6.73 -3.29 11.89
N ASP A 190 -6.23 -2.11 12.21
CA ASP A 190 -5.38 -1.86 13.38
C ASP A 190 -6.24 -1.72 14.65
N ARG A 191 -6.33 -2.80 15.42
CA ARG A 191 -7.22 -2.92 16.59
C ARG A 191 -6.48 -2.94 17.93
N LYS A 192 -5.15 -2.97 17.92
CA LYS A 192 -4.30 -3.03 19.13
C LYS A 192 -3.73 -1.65 19.55
N GLY A 193 -4.32 -0.57 19.04
CA GLY A 193 -3.96 0.81 19.37
C GLY A 193 -2.73 1.34 18.64
N ALA A 194 -2.45 2.64 18.83
CA ALA A 194 -1.41 3.37 18.10
C ALA A 194 -0.02 2.74 18.21
N VAL A 195 0.38 2.26 19.40
CA VAL A 195 1.71 1.66 19.62
C VAL A 195 1.91 0.43 18.73
N ALA A 196 0.90 -0.45 18.62
CA ALA A 196 0.99 -1.64 17.79
C ALA A 196 1.05 -1.30 16.29
N SER A 197 0.24 -0.33 15.86
CA SER A 197 0.21 0.16 14.47
C SER A 197 1.55 0.79 14.07
N LEU A 198 2.09 1.68 14.90
CA LEU A 198 3.40 2.30 14.70
C LEU A 198 4.53 1.27 14.72
N THR A 199 4.44 0.24 15.57
CA THR A 199 5.45 -0.83 15.62
C THR A 199 5.47 -1.64 14.34
N SER A 200 4.31 -2.06 13.80
CA SER A 200 4.24 -2.76 12.51
C SER A 200 4.84 -1.92 11.38
N VAL A 201 4.51 -0.62 11.33
CA VAL A 201 5.04 0.30 10.32
C VAL A 201 6.55 0.49 10.46
N ALA A 202 7.07 0.58 11.69
CA ALA A 202 8.49 0.74 11.96
C ALA A 202 9.34 -0.47 11.54
N LYS A 203 8.74 -1.66 11.39
CA LYS A 203 9.44 -2.86 10.88
C LYS A 203 9.75 -2.78 9.38
N LEU A 204 9.02 -1.96 8.62
CA LEU A 204 9.26 -1.84 7.18
C LEU A 204 10.69 -1.36 6.92
N PRO A 205 11.45 -2.05 6.05
CA PRO A 205 12.89 -1.85 6.00
C PRO A 205 13.27 -0.61 5.17
N PHE A 206 13.59 0.49 5.84
CA PHE A 206 13.91 1.78 5.20
C PHE A 206 15.05 1.68 4.18
N THR A 207 15.99 0.75 4.40
CA THR A 207 17.09 0.46 3.47
C THR A 207 16.62 0.09 2.07
N TYR A 208 15.44 -0.51 1.95
CA TYR A 208 14.80 -0.89 0.68
C TYR A 208 13.69 0.09 0.26
N ALA A 209 13.44 1.17 1.00
CA ALA A 209 12.43 2.19 0.67
C ALA A 209 12.96 3.62 0.94
N LYS A 210 14.13 3.93 0.38
CA LYS A 210 14.81 5.23 0.55
C LYS A 210 14.03 6.44 0.01
N GLY A 211 12.96 6.23 -0.76
CA GLY A 211 12.12 7.26 -1.37
C GLY A 211 11.07 7.90 -0.46
N ARG A 212 10.96 7.44 0.81
CA ARG A 212 10.06 7.85 1.93
C ARG A 212 8.92 6.87 2.23
N TYR A 213 8.55 6.82 3.51
CA TYR A 213 7.30 6.24 4.01
C TYR A 213 6.29 7.34 4.28
N PHE A 214 5.03 7.15 3.88
CA PHE A 214 3.94 8.01 4.31
C PHE A 214 3.06 7.25 5.30
N VAL A 215 2.88 7.81 6.49
CA VAL A 215 2.10 7.24 7.57
C VAL A 215 1.15 8.32 8.06
N HIS A 216 -0.14 7.99 8.15
CA HIS A 216 -1.15 8.91 8.63
C HIS A 216 -1.79 8.35 9.90
N LEU A 217 -1.54 8.97 11.05
CA LEU A 217 -2.20 8.63 12.30
C LEU A 217 -3.27 9.70 12.59
N LEU A 218 -4.54 9.33 12.47
CA LEU A 218 -5.65 10.12 13.01
C LEU A 218 -6.06 9.45 14.30
N ASP A 219 -5.65 10.00 15.44
CA ASP A 219 -6.11 9.52 16.74
C ASP A 219 -6.91 10.61 17.45
N CYS A 220 -8.24 10.46 17.46
CA CYS A 220 -9.12 11.22 18.35
C CYS A 220 -8.85 10.90 19.84
N ALA A 221 -8.08 9.86 20.15
CA ALA A 221 -7.74 9.47 21.52
C ALA A 221 -6.65 10.33 22.17
N CYS A 222 -5.78 10.98 21.39
CA CYS A 222 -4.59 11.68 21.91
C CYS A 222 -4.86 13.11 22.46
N GLY A 223 -6.12 13.48 22.72
CA GLY A 223 -6.48 14.87 23.04
C GLY A 223 -7.54 15.07 24.11
N ALA A 224 -7.82 14.10 24.98
CA ALA A 224 -8.59 14.39 26.19
C ALA A 224 -7.64 15.03 27.21
N ARG A 225 -7.59 16.38 27.23
CA ARG A 225 -6.89 17.18 28.26
C ARG A 225 -7.20 16.59 29.64
N GLU A 226 -6.17 16.11 30.35
CA GLU A 226 -6.23 15.89 31.79
C GLU A 226 -6.53 17.23 32.48
N ARG A 227 -7.81 17.54 32.68
CA ARG A 227 -8.18 18.48 33.74
C ARG A 227 -8.00 17.72 35.04
N ARG A 228 -6.87 17.92 35.71
CA ARG A 228 -6.77 17.67 37.15
C ARG A 228 -7.91 18.44 37.81
N CYS A 229 -8.88 17.70 38.33
CA CYS A 229 -9.93 18.26 39.17
C CYS A 229 -9.26 18.63 40.50
N GLY A 230 -8.68 19.84 40.56
CA GLY A 230 -8.43 20.52 41.81
C GLY A 230 -9.80 20.79 42.45
N ALA A 231 -9.93 20.43 43.72
CA ALA A 231 -11.10 20.73 44.52
C ALA A 231 -11.40 22.24 44.45
N GLU A 232 -12.61 22.59 44.01
CA GLU A 232 -13.46 23.61 44.64
C GLU A 232 -14.76 23.78 43.82
N ASN A 233 -15.87 23.67 44.55
CA ASN A 233 -17.25 24.00 44.20
C ASN A 233 -17.48 24.80 42.91
N GLN A 234 -18.20 24.23 41.94
CA GLN A 234 -19.38 24.87 41.35
C GLN A 234 -20.19 23.91 40.47
N SER A 235 -21.51 23.98 40.66
CA SER A 235 -22.56 23.07 40.20
C SER A 235 -22.68 22.91 38.68
N CYS A 236 -22.78 21.66 38.23
CA CYS A 236 -23.29 21.30 36.90
C CYS A 236 -24.76 21.73 36.73
N ARG A 237 -25.07 22.50 35.68
CA ARG A 237 -26.41 22.59 35.09
C ARG A 237 -26.32 22.41 33.56
N PRO A 238 -27.27 21.70 32.94
CA PRO A 238 -27.28 21.47 31.50
C PRO A 238 -27.88 22.68 30.79
N ALA A 239 -27.17 23.27 29.82
CA ALA A 239 -27.72 24.32 28.97
C ALA A 239 -28.44 23.71 27.76
N GLY A 240 -29.78 23.72 27.83
CA GLY A 240 -30.67 23.44 26.71
C GLY A 240 -30.65 24.54 25.65
N ARG A 241 -31.10 24.18 24.45
CA ARG A 241 -31.34 25.05 23.29
C ARG A 241 -32.38 26.14 23.61
N LEU A 242 -32.23 27.34 23.03
CA LEU A 242 -33.29 28.16 22.42
C LEU A 242 -32.68 29.41 21.71
N PHE A 243 -33.08 29.59 20.43
CA PHE A 243 -32.96 30.77 19.53
C PHE A 243 -33.81 31.98 20.03
N PRO A 244 -34.11 33.11 19.31
CA PRO A 244 -33.71 33.68 17.98
C PRO A 244 -33.29 35.19 18.08
N SER A 245 -32.84 35.91 17.03
CA SER A 245 -33.60 36.55 15.92
C SER A 245 -32.73 36.80 14.68
#